data_AF-A0A8J2N7L2-F1
#
_entry.id   AF-A0A8J2N7L2-F1
#
_cell.length_a   1.000
_cell.length_b   1.000
_cell.length_c   1.000
_cell.angle_alpha   90.00
_cell.angle_beta   90.00
_cell.angle_gamma   90.00
#
_symmetry.space_group_name_H-M   'P 1'
#
loop_
_entity.id
_entity.type
_entity.pdbx_description
1 polymer ?
#
loop_
_entity_poly.entity_id
_entity_poly.type
_entity_poly.pdbx_seq_one_letter_code
_entity_poly.pdbx_strand_id
1 'polypeptide(L)'
;MSTCNAQTSIFSPEHPATTDALESFTAAQQIVDIRTMTGQYVEEDWHLTNSITPVLCFTTAVLYALYILSFPPPTRLYRRLSILILAIPTWYAFRYSDQLCPNYNLVDTFARTCLIWFAHMSYEICVVEFAPVLSEEKHDMGEWEQTKEKVRQGYKVLFDRNHTQVLQQQQRHHIPRNPDEISATMEKAGEEQYTETDKKTDEPVMSSTRVQQGVALPMGHRHGYSRWGFVSYHILKGLFYYGLGYVYNLYETSYSPLVEPPTVYMTPELASYFQCFALSVNYQELFWRLEFTFDWCVVSLWQYEGYHSMFAIFYVGSGLDGPEEWSTALFGPFSNAWSVRQYWGKHWHNYVYHSFSGHVKCMTRGWLGMKLADSTRLIENTLVFLGSGLMHSLVRWQQAPWGDCWGIACWYVAQMLPMIFEWGVATHWSKVRRWLGFRADTRWLNRAEYAIGYLWVAFWFLYSVPKYYETRIAWTDAKTVKKFTAELEAAQALNETDAD
;
A
#
# COMPACT_ATOMS: atom_id res chain seq x y z
N MET A 1 11.13 -65.92 25.61
CA MET A 1 12.30 -66.21 26.44
C MET A 1 13.47 -66.52 25.52
N SER A 2 14.31 -65.53 25.24
CA SER A 2 15.69 -65.77 24.77
C SER A 2 16.51 -64.56 25.19
N THR A 3 17.64 -64.87 25.81
CA THR A 3 18.51 -64.03 26.62
C THR A 3 19.65 -63.43 25.81
N CYS A 4 20.03 -62.21 26.18
CA CYS A 4 21.40 -61.69 26.33
C CYS A 4 22.42 -61.84 25.16
N ASN A 5 22.92 -60.71 24.66
CA ASN A 5 24.33 -60.37 24.88
C ASN A 5 24.62 -58.88 24.65
N ALA A 6 25.21 -58.30 25.68
CA ALA A 6 25.74 -56.94 25.72
C ALA A 6 27.15 -56.90 25.11
N GLN A 7 27.44 -55.85 24.34
CA GLN A 7 28.80 -55.39 24.07
C GLN A 7 28.87 -53.91 24.43
N THR A 8 29.38 -53.66 25.62
CA THR A 8 29.81 -52.36 26.13
C THR A 8 31.20 -52.06 25.55
N SER A 9 31.27 -51.21 24.52
CA SER A 9 32.53 -50.56 24.14
C SER A 9 32.70 -49.28 24.96
N ILE A 10 33.70 -49.28 25.82
CA ILE A 10 34.17 -48.12 26.59
C ILE A 10 34.82 -47.16 25.60
N PHE A 11 34.16 -46.03 25.31
CA PHE A 11 34.77 -44.88 24.65
C PHE A 11 35.24 -43.89 25.73
N SER A 12 36.55 -43.61 25.72
CA SER A 12 37.19 -42.57 26.53
C SER A 12 36.80 -41.18 26.02
N PRO A 13 36.38 -40.22 26.87
CA PRO A 13 36.25 -38.82 26.48
C PRO A 13 37.42 -38.02 27.06
N GLU A 14 38.49 -37.84 26.28
CA GLU A 14 39.50 -36.83 26.56
C GLU A 14 39.76 -36.01 25.28
N HIS A 15 38.90 -35.03 25.03
CA HIS A 15 39.26 -33.85 24.24
C HIS A 15 38.49 -32.63 24.77
N PRO A 16 39.19 -31.57 25.21
CA PRO A 16 38.56 -30.32 25.61
C PRO A 16 38.22 -29.51 24.34
N ALA A 17 37.06 -29.79 23.76
CA ALA A 17 36.48 -29.00 22.65
C ALA A 17 35.21 -28.24 23.10
N THR A 18 35.03 -28.06 24.41
CA THR A 18 33.74 -27.62 24.98
C THR A 18 33.64 -26.13 25.27
N THR A 19 34.72 -25.34 25.17
CA THR A 19 34.66 -23.89 25.39
C THR A 19 34.16 -23.14 24.16
N ASP A 20 34.67 -23.45 22.97
CA ASP A 20 34.31 -22.74 21.73
C ASP A 20 32.85 -23.02 21.32
N ALA A 21 32.37 -24.25 21.56
CA ALA A 21 30.98 -24.60 21.31
C ALA A 21 30.01 -23.86 22.26
N LEU A 22 30.40 -23.67 23.52
CA LEU A 22 29.59 -22.95 24.50
C LEU A 22 29.53 -21.44 24.18
N GLU A 23 30.65 -20.84 23.77
CA GLU A 23 30.67 -19.44 23.33
C GLU A 23 29.84 -19.22 22.06
N SER A 24 29.93 -20.13 21.08
CA SER A 24 29.09 -20.07 19.87
C SER A 24 27.59 -20.20 20.19
N PHE A 25 27.24 -21.01 21.19
CA PHE A 25 25.87 -21.19 21.65
C PHE A 25 25.36 -19.95 22.39
N THR A 26 26.20 -19.30 23.21
CA THR A 26 25.83 -18.08 23.94
C THR A 26 25.65 -16.90 22.98
N ALA A 27 26.50 -16.79 21.95
CA ALA A 27 26.34 -15.82 20.87
C ALA A 27 25.06 -16.08 20.05
N ALA A 28 24.76 -17.34 19.74
CA ALA A 28 23.50 -17.71 19.08
C ALA A 28 22.27 -17.39 19.95
N GLN A 29 22.35 -17.60 21.27
CA GLN A 29 21.28 -17.27 22.22
C GLN A 29 21.06 -15.75 22.32
N GLN A 30 22.13 -14.94 22.34
CA GLN A 30 22.02 -13.47 22.25
C GLN A 30 21.40 -13.02 20.92
N ILE A 31 21.71 -13.68 19.81
CA ILE A 31 21.07 -13.42 18.51
C ILE A 31 19.58 -13.80 18.54
N VAL A 32 19.20 -14.84 19.29
CA VAL A 32 17.80 -15.24 19.49
C VAL A 32 17.05 -14.24 20.38
N ASP A 33 17.66 -13.70 21.42
CA ASP A 33 17.06 -12.63 22.25
C ASP A 33 16.91 -11.30 21.47
N ILE A 34 17.78 -11.03 20.49
CA ILE A 34 17.59 -9.93 19.55
C ILE A 34 16.42 -10.21 18.58
N ARG A 35 16.18 -11.49 18.24
CA ARG A 35 15.08 -11.90 17.34
C ARG A 35 13.70 -11.87 17.99
N THR A 36 13.59 -12.06 19.31
CA THR A 36 12.31 -11.96 20.04
C THR A 36 11.82 -10.51 20.21
N MET A 37 12.64 -9.51 19.88
CA MET A 37 12.28 -8.09 19.89
C MET A 37 11.62 -7.58 18.60
N THR A 38 10.99 -8.45 17.79
CA THR A 38 10.10 -7.98 16.72
C THR A 38 8.82 -7.39 17.31
N GLY A 39 8.88 -6.14 17.78
CA GLY A 39 7.73 -5.43 18.34
C GLY A 39 8.09 -4.40 19.41
N GLN A 40 9.29 -4.50 20.01
CA GLN A 40 9.78 -3.53 21.00
C GLN A 40 10.78 -2.57 20.34
N TYR A 41 10.32 -1.77 19.38
CA TYR A 41 11.01 -0.52 18.99
C TYR A 41 10.67 0.60 19.99
N VAL A 42 10.61 0.23 21.27
CA VAL A 42 10.32 1.16 22.35
C VAL A 42 11.67 1.65 22.79
N GLU A 43 12.02 2.89 22.46
CA GLU A 43 12.93 3.62 23.37
C GLU A 43 12.34 3.40 24.76
N GLU A 44 13.08 2.70 25.65
CA GLU A 44 12.58 2.33 26.99
C GLU A 44 12.01 3.55 27.74
N ASP A 45 12.49 4.74 27.35
CA ASP A 45 12.11 6.05 27.86
C ASP A 45 11.18 6.84 26.90
N TRP A 46 10.21 6.19 26.22
CA TRP A 46 9.26 6.95 25.41
C TRP A 46 8.43 7.91 26.27
N HIS A 47 8.41 9.18 25.87
CA HIS A 47 7.60 10.22 26.48
C HIS A 47 6.71 10.92 25.45
N LEU A 48 5.55 11.42 25.88
CA LEU A 48 4.64 12.19 25.01
C LEU A 48 5.33 13.38 24.35
N THR A 49 6.33 13.99 25.01
CA THR A 49 7.15 15.07 24.45
C THR A 49 7.92 14.67 23.20
N ASN A 50 8.31 13.39 23.06
CA ASN A 50 9.03 12.89 21.88
C ASN A 50 8.14 12.97 20.63
N SER A 51 6.83 12.79 20.80
CA SER A 51 5.86 12.88 19.70
C SER A 51 5.68 14.30 19.14
N ILE A 52 6.09 15.33 19.87
CA ILE A 52 5.91 16.73 19.47
C ILE A 52 6.66 17.02 18.16
N THR A 53 7.89 16.52 18.03
CA THR A 53 8.73 16.76 16.85
C THR A 53 8.07 16.29 15.54
N PRO A 54 7.74 14.99 15.36
CA PRO A 54 7.13 14.52 14.12
C PRO A 54 5.76 15.16 13.86
N VAL A 55 4.95 15.42 14.90
CA VAL A 55 3.63 16.05 14.77
C VAL A 55 3.75 17.51 14.30
N LEU A 56 4.65 18.30 14.89
CA LEU A 56 4.88 19.69 14.50
C LEU A 56 5.44 19.78 13.07
N CYS A 57 6.40 18.90 12.72
CA CYS A 57 6.95 18.84 11.37
C CYS A 57 5.85 18.51 10.34
N PHE A 58 5.02 17.50 10.60
CA PHE A 58 3.94 17.13 9.68
C PHE A 58 2.86 18.22 9.58
N THR A 59 2.50 18.84 10.71
CA THR A 59 1.56 19.97 10.74
C THR A 59 2.09 21.15 9.93
N THR A 60 3.39 21.46 10.06
CA THR A 60 4.05 22.50 9.27
C THR A 60 4.01 22.18 7.78
N ALA A 61 4.26 20.92 7.40
CA ALA A 61 4.14 20.47 6.01
C ALA A 61 2.71 20.65 5.49
N VAL A 62 1.69 20.24 6.26
CA VAL A 62 0.27 20.38 5.91
C VAL A 62 -0.12 21.85 5.71
N LEU A 63 0.29 22.74 6.61
CA LEU A 63 0.00 24.18 6.50
C LEU A 63 0.69 24.80 5.27
N TYR A 64 1.94 24.42 5.01
CA TYR A 64 2.67 24.89 3.83
C TYR A 64 2.06 24.38 2.52
N ALA A 65 1.66 23.11 2.47
CA ALA A 65 0.95 22.53 1.34
C ALA A 65 -0.39 23.22 1.09
N LEU A 66 -1.17 23.48 2.15
CA LEU A 66 -2.42 24.24 2.05
C LEU A 66 -2.17 25.64 1.47
N TYR A 67 -1.13 26.33 1.93
CA TYR A 67 -0.74 27.64 1.39
C TYR A 67 -0.42 27.56 -0.11
N ILE A 68 0.41 26.61 -0.54
CA ILE A 68 0.77 26.44 -1.96
C ILE A 68 -0.46 26.11 -2.81
N LEU A 69 -1.36 25.24 -2.34
CA LEU A 69 -2.58 24.91 -3.09
C LEU A 69 -3.55 26.09 -3.19
N SER A 70 -3.60 26.94 -2.15
CA SER A 70 -4.47 28.11 -2.12
C SER A 70 -3.91 29.28 -2.94
N PHE A 71 -2.59 29.38 -3.02
CA PHE A 71 -1.85 30.44 -3.70
C PHE A 71 -0.73 29.86 -4.56
N PRO A 72 -1.06 29.09 -5.61
CA PRO A 72 -0.08 28.37 -6.38
C PRO A 72 0.86 29.35 -7.10
N PRO A 73 2.18 29.09 -7.11
CA PRO A 73 3.12 29.93 -7.85
C PRO A 73 2.75 30.04 -9.34
N PRO A 74 2.95 31.22 -9.95
CA PRO A 74 2.51 31.47 -11.33
C PRO A 74 3.33 30.71 -12.37
N THR A 75 4.58 30.34 -12.06
CA THR A 75 5.45 29.61 -12.98
C THR A 75 5.62 28.16 -12.56
N ARG A 76 5.76 27.27 -13.55
CA ARG A 76 6.03 25.84 -13.35
C ARG A 76 7.30 25.59 -12.54
N LEU A 77 8.33 26.42 -12.73
CA LEU A 77 9.59 26.31 -12.00
C LEU A 77 9.38 26.53 -10.50
N TYR A 78 8.65 27.59 -10.11
CA TYR A 78 8.39 27.88 -8.71
C TYR A 78 7.54 26.80 -8.04
N ARG A 79 6.57 26.21 -8.75
CA ARG A 79 5.79 25.06 -8.23
C ARG A 79 6.69 23.86 -7.87
N ARG A 80 7.66 23.55 -8.74
CA ARG A 80 8.64 22.47 -8.48
C ARG A 80 9.54 22.80 -7.29
N LEU A 81 10.00 24.04 -7.18
CA LEU A 81 10.80 24.49 -6.03
C LEU A 81 9.99 24.43 -4.72
N SER A 82 8.70 24.76 -4.75
CA SER A 82 7.81 24.63 -3.59
C SER A 82 7.70 23.19 -3.09
N ILE A 83 7.73 22.18 -3.98
CA ILE A 83 7.76 20.77 -3.55
C ILE A 83 9.08 20.40 -2.87
N LEU A 84 10.22 20.95 -3.31
CA LEU A 84 11.51 20.73 -2.63
C LEU A 84 11.49 21.32 -1.21
N ILE A 85 10.86 22.48 -1.03
CA ILE A 85 10.70 23.09 0.30
C ILE A 85 9.74 22.25 1.16
N LEU A 86 8.63 21.77 0.59
CA LEU A 86 7.66 20.90 1.28
C LEU A 86 8.27 19.56 1.71
N ALA A 87 9.25 19.06 0.95
CA ALA A 87 9.94 17.81 1.26
C ALA A 87 10.70 17.88 2.60
N ILE A 88 11.20 19.04 3.01
CA ILE A 88 11.97 19.20 4.24
C ILE A 88 11.15 18.83 5.48
N PRO A 89 10.06 19.54 5.84
CA PRO A 89 9.28 19.19 7.04
C PRO A 89 8.64 17.80 6.93
N THR A 90 8.26 17.36 5.73
CA THR A 90 7.72 16.01 5.52
C THR A 90 8.77 14.93 5.81
N TRP A 91 10.01 15.13 5.35
CA TRP A 91 11.12 14.23 5.61
C TRP A 91 11.48 14.18 7.10
N TYR A 92 11.48 15.32 7.80
CA TYR A 92 11.69 15.33 9.25
C TYR A 92 10.57 14.57 9.98
N ALA A 93 9.31 14.78 9.61
CA ALA A 93 8.20 14.02 10.18
C ALA A 93 8.36 12.50 9.97
N PHE A 94 8.78 12.10 8.76
CA PHE A 94 9.10 10.71 8.43
C PHE A 94 10.31 10.17 9.23
N ARG A 95 11.40 10.93 9.31
CA ARG A 95 12.65 10.52 9.97
C ARG A 95 12.53 10.38 11.48
N TYR A 96 11.58 11.08 12.09
CA TYR A 96 11.30 11.02 13.54
C TYR A 96 9.96 10.32 13.82
N SER A 97 9.44 9.51 12.88
CA SER A 97 8.16 8.82 13.05
C SER A 97 8.15 7.81 14.20
N ASP A 98 9.32 7.22 14.49
CA ASP A 98 9.57 6.31 15.61
C ASP A 98 9.30 6.96 16.98
N GLN A 99 9.46 8.28 17.08
CA GLN A 99 9.17 9.05 18.30
C GLN A 99 7.68 9.31 18.53
N LEU A 100 6.81 8.98 17.57
CA LEU A 100 5.38 9.31 17.63
C LEU A 100 4.66 8.59 18.77
N CYS A 101 4.88 7.28 18.91
CA CYS A 101 4.27 6.45 19.93
C CYS A 101 4.97 5.09 20.01
N PRO A 102 4.87 4.34 21.13
CA PRO A 102 5.49 3.02 21.25
C PRO A 102 4.83 1.93 20.39
N ASN A 103 3.68 2.22 19.77
CA ASN A 103 2.96 1.25 18.94
C ASN A 103 3.54 1.19 17.52
N TYR A 104 4.16 0.05 17.18
CA TYR A 104 4.78 -0.19 15.87
C TYR A 104 3.84 0.06 14.68
N ASN A 105 2.60 -0.41 14.77
CA ASN A 105 1.63 -0.29 13.67
C ASN A 105 1.23 1.17 13.40
N LEU A 106 1.12 1.99 14.44
CA LEU A 106 0.86 3.42 14.31
C LEU A 106 2.08 4.17 13.72
N VAL A 107 3.29 3.85 14.18
CA VAL A 107 4.54 4.40 13.62
C VAL A 107 4.67 4.04 12.13
N ASP A 108 4.45 2.78 11.77
CA ASP A 108 4.44 2.30 10.38
C ASP A 108 3.42 3.05 9.52
N THR A 109 2.19 3.15 10.03
CA THR A 109 1.10 3.84 9.31
C THR A 109 1.39 5.31 9.14
N PHE A 110 1.93 5.99 10.16
CA PHE A 110 2.30 7.40 10.08
C PHE A 110 3.45 7.64 9.09
N ALA A 111 4.51 6.82 9.15
CA ALA A 111 5.63 6.91 8.20
C ALA A 111 5.16 6.71 6.74
N ARG A 112 4.27 5.74 6.49
CA ARG A 112 3.61 5.56 5.18
C ARG A 112 2.79 6.79 4.79
N THR A 113 2.03 7.33 5.73
CA THR A 113 1.20 8.52 5.51
C THR A 113 2.05 9.69 5.04
N CYS A 114 3.20 9.96 5.67
CA CYS A 114 4.13 11.01 5.23
C CYS A 114 4.54 10.85 3.75
N LEU A 115 4.93 9.65 3.34
CA LEU A 115 5.41 9.38 1.97
C LEU A 115 4.28 9.39 0.94
N ILE A 116 3.15 8.76 1.24
CA ILE A 116 1.97 8.73 0.36
C ILE A 116 1.40 10.14 0.20
N TRP A 117 1.27 10.88 1.29
CA TRP A 117 0.77 12.26 1.26
C TRP A 117 1.72 13.18 0.50
N PHE A 118 3.04 13.04 0.67
CA PHE A 118 4.01 13.79 -0.13
C PHE A 118 3.89 13.48 -1.63
N ALA A 119 3.74 12.20 -2.00
CA ALA A 119 3.51 11.80 -3.39
C ALA A 119 2.18 12.35 -3.94
N HIS A 120 1.14 12.42 -3.12
CA HIS A 120 -0.11 13.09 -3.50
C HIS A 120 0.10 14.58 -3.76
N MET A 121 0.76 15.28 -2.84
CA MET A 121 1.03 16.71 -2.97
C MET A 121 1.92 17.03 -4.18
N SER A 122 2.94 16.21 -4.46
CA SER A 122 3.77 16.39 -5.65
C SER A 122 2.97 16.14 -6.94
N TYR A 123 2.02 15.20 -6.94
CA TYR A 123 1.13 14.97 -8.07
C TYR A 123 0.25 16.19 -8.33
N GLU A 124 -0.42 16.70 -7.30
CA GLU A 124 -1.34 17.84 -7.44
C GLU A 124 -0.64 19.12 -7.88
N ILE A 125 0.53 19.41 -7.30
CA ILE A 125 1.24 20.68 -7.54
C ILE A 125 2.04 20.63 -8.86
N CYS A 126 2.70 19.51 -9.18
CA CYS A 126 3.63 19.43 -10.30
C CYS A 126 3.08 18.73 -11.55
N VAL A 127 2.11 17.81 -11.41
CA VAL A 127 1.57 17.04 -12.55
C VAL A 127 0.22 17.58 -12.97
N VAL A 128 -0.71 17.72 -12.02
CA VAL A 128 -2.03 18.31 -12.27
C VAL A 128 -1.94 19.82 -12.45
N GLU A 129 -0.96 20.45 -11.79
CA GLU A 129 -0.81 21.91 -11.74
C GLU A 129 -2.07 22.59 -11.19
N PHE A 130 -2.65 22.03 -10.11
CA PHE A 130 -3.87 22.56 -9.51
C PHE A 130 -3.79 24.07 -9.26
N ALA A 131 -4.90 24.76 -9.51
CA ALA A 131 -5.08 26.15 -9.15
C ALA A 131 -6.55 26.41 -8.79
N PRO A 132 -6.81 27.14 -7.68
CA PRO A 132 -8.18 27.43 -7.28
C PRO A 132 -8.84 28.37 -8.30
N VAL A 133 -10.08 28.05 -8.66
CA VAL A 133 -10.87 28.81 -9.63
C VAL A 133 -11.96 29.56 -8.89
N LEU A 134 -11.96 30.89 -8.99
CA LEU A 134 -13.05 31.73 -8.51
C LEU A 134 -14.10 31.84 -9.62
N SER A 135 -15.39 31.71 -9.27
CA SER A 135 -16.46 32.04 -10.22
C SER A 135 -16.52 33.54 -10.45
N GLU A 136 -17.06 33.99 -11.57
CA GLU A 136 -17.24 35.43 -11.87
C GLU A 136 -18.03 36.15 -10.78
N GLU A 137 -19.12 35.55 -10.30
CA GLU A 137 -19.88 36.08 -9.15
C GLU A 137 -19.01 36.24 -7.90
N LYS A 138 -18.00 35.37 -7.72
CA LYS A 138 -17.07 35.42 -6.60
C LYS A 138 -15.92 36.40 -6.82
N HIS A 139 -15.69 36.88 -8.05
CA HIS A 139 -14.70 37.93 -8.31
C HIS A 139 -15.11 39.28 -7.75
N ASP A 140 -16.41 39.54 -7.62
CA ASP A 140 -16.95 40.77 -7.04
C ASP A 140 -16.99 40.74 -5.49
N MET A 141 -16.69 39.58 -4.89
CA MET A 141 -16.56 39.49 -3.42
C MET A 141 -15.29 40.20 -2.95
N GLY A 142 -15.31 40.68 -1.70
CA GLY A 142 -14.12 41.26 -1.07
C GLY A 142 -12.94 40.29 -1.00
N GLU A 143 -11.71 40.83 -0.98
CA GLU A 143 -10.45 40.07 -1.00
C GLU A 143 -10.38 38.96 0.07
N TRP A 144 -10.96 39.21 1.24
CA TRP A 144 -11.06 38.24 2.32
C TRP A 144 -11.89 37.00 1.95
N GLU A 145 -13.07 37.18 1.35
CA GLU A 145 -13.94 36.07 0.95
C GLU A 145 -13.34 35.29 -0.23
N GLN A 146 -12.65 35.98 -1.15
CA GLN A 146 -11.87 35.32 -2.20
C GLN A 146 -10.76 34.44 -1.61
N THR A 147 -10.02 34.96 -0.62
CA THR A 147 -8.97 34.23 0.08
C THR A 147 -9.54 33.00 0.80
N LYS A 148 -10.64 33.17 1.52
CA LYS A 148 -11.33 32.07 2.21
C LYS A 148 -11.79 30.99 1.24
N GLU A 149 -12.32 31.36 0.08
CA GLU A 149 -12.71 30.40 -0.95
C GLU A 149 -11.50 29.66 -1.53
N LYS A 150 -10.38 30.34 -1.80
CA LYS A 150 -9.14 29.70 -2.26
C LYS A 150 -8.60 28.71 -1.24
N VAL A 151 -8.59 29.09 0.04
CA VAL A 151 -8.19 28.21 1.15
C VAL A 151 -9.12 27.01 1.25
N ARG A 152 -10.42 27.22 1.10
CA ARG A 152 -11.41 26.13 1.09
C ARG A 152 -11.15 25.15 -0.05
N GLN A 153 -10.90 25.63 -1.27
CA GLN A 153 -10.58 24.78 -2.42
C GLN A 153 -9.24 24.04 -2.24
N GLY A 154 -8.20 24.73 -1.75
CA GLY A 154 -6.90 24.12 -1.45
C GLY A 154 -7.02 23.03 -0.38
N TYR A 155 -7.79 23.26 0.68
CA TYR A 155 -8.06 22.27 1.72
C TYR A 155 -8.74 21.02 1.17
N LYS A 156 -9.70 21.17 0.26
CA LYS A 156 -10.38 20.02 -0.33
C LYS A 156 -9.44 19.15 -1.15
N VAL A 157 -8.50 19.75 -1.90
CA VAL A 157 -7.49 19.00 -2.67
C VAL A 157 -6.45 18.32 -1.78
N LEU A 158 -6.13 18.91 -0.63
CA LEU A 158 -5.12 18.42 0.31
C LEU A 158 -5.30 16.94 0.70
N PHE A 159 -6.56 16.50 0.79
CA PHE A 159 -6.95 15.13 1.13
C PHE A 159 -7.91 14.50 0.09
N ASP A 160 -8.09 15.12 -1.09
CA ASP A 160 -8.97 14.56 -2.13
C ASP A 160 -8.36 13.29 -2.72
N ARG A 161 -8.90 12.16 -2.27
CA ARG A 161 -8.55 10.83 -2.76
C ARG A 161 -8.87 10.63 -4.25
N ASN A 162 -9.97 11.22 -4.72
CA ASN A 162 -10.58 10.85 -6.00
C ASN A 162 -10.32 11.87 -7.11
N HIS A 163 -9.62 12.98 -6.80
CA HIS A 163 -9.36 14.10 -7.70
C HIS A 163 -10.62 14.63 -8.40
N THR A 164 -11.79 14.41 -7.78
CA THR A 164 -13.08 14.69 -8.43
C THR A 164 -13.26 16.18 -8.69
N GLN A 165 -12.73 17.01 -7.79
CA GLN A 165 -12.90 18.45 -7.86
C GLN A 165 -12.09 19.06 -9.00
N VAL A 166 -10.86 18.58 -9.21
CA VAL A 166 -10.00 19.00 -10.32
C VAL A 166 -10.69 18.71 -11.66
N LEU A 167 -11.24 17.51 -11.81
CA LEU A 167 -11.92 17.10 -13.04
C LEU A 167 -13.19 17.92 -13.29
N GLN A 168 -13.97 18.19 -12.23
CA GLN A 168 -15.15 19.05 -12.30
C GLN A 168 -14.79 20.47 -12.73
N GLN A 169 -13.71 21.03 -12.19
CA GLN A 169 -13.24 22.38 -12.55
C GLN A 169 -12.79 22.46 -14.01
N GLN A 170 -11.97 21.51 -14.48
CA GLN A 170 -11.52 21.45 -15.87
C GLN A 170 -12.70 21.35 -16.85
N GLN A 171 -13.71 20.54 -16.52
CA GLN A 171 -14.89 20.40 -17.37
C GLN A 171 -15.72 21.68 -17.43
N ARG A 172 -15.89 22.40 -16.32
CA ARG A 172 -16.63 23.68 -16.33
C ARG A 172 -15.99 24.74 -17.22
N HIS A 173 -14.66 24.75 -17.36
CA HIS A 173 -13.99 25.67 -18.28
C HIS A 173 -14.15 25.31 -19.75
N HIS A 174 -14.42 24.05 -20.08
CA HIS A 174 -14.59 23.60 -21.46
C HIS A 174 -16.03 23.65 -21.97
N ILE A 175 -17.03 23.94 -21.11
CA ILE A 175 -18.42 24.12 -21.57
C ILE A 175 -18.49 25.46 -22.32
N PRO A 176 -18.77 25.47 -23.64
CA PRO A 176 -18.89 26.71 -24.41
C PRO A 176 -20.01 27.56 -23.82
N ARG A 177 -19.71 28.83 -23.53
CA ARG A 177 -20.69 29.75 -22.92
C ARG A 177 -21.76 30.22 -23.89
N ASN A 178 -21.52 30.10 -25.18
CA ASN A 178 -22.45 30.57 -26.20
C ASN A 178 -23.28 29.38 -26.72
N PRO A 179 -24.62 29.38 -26.54
CA PRO A 179 -25.50 28.36 -27.11
C PRO A 179 -25.29 28.17 -28.62
N ASP A 180 -24.91 29.24 -29.32
CA ASP A 180 -24.64 29.22 -30.76
C ASP A 180 -23.32 28.51 -31.12
N GLU A 181 -22.32 28.55 -30.24
CA GLU A 181 -21.08 27.76 -30.39
C GLU A 181 -21.34 26.27 -30.15
N ILE A 182 -22.25 25.91 -29.25
CA ILE A 182 -22.64 24.52 -29.02
C ILE A 182 -23.26 23.93 -30.29
N SER A 183 -24.13 24.69 -30.97
CA SER A 183 -24.75 24.26 -32.23
C SER A 183 -23.71 24.10 -33.35
N ALA A 184 -22.81 25.06 -33.52
CA ALA A 184 -21.77 25.01 -34.57
C ALA A 184 -20.68 23.94 -34.32
N THR A 185 -20.37 23.65 -33.06
CA THR A 185 -19.39 22.61 -32.70
C THR A 185 -20.00 21.20 -32.83
N MET A 186 -21.29 21.05 -32.51
CA MET A 186 -22.02 19.79 -32.73
C MET A 186 -22.22 19.47 -34.22
N GLU A 187 -22.38 20.48 -35.08
CA GLU A 187 -22.55 20.27 -36.52
C GLU A 187 -21.22 19.89 -37.22
N LYS A 188 -20.07 20.26 -36.65
CA LYS A 188 -18.72 19.88 -37.15
C LYS A 188 -18.17 18.60 -36.53
N ALA A 189 -18.57 18.25 -35.32
CA ALA A 189 -18.17 16.99 -34.67
C ALA A 189 -19.11 15.85 -35.12
N GLY A 190 -19.02 15.48 -36.40
CA GLY A 190 -19.69 14.28 -36.89
C GLY A 190 -19.22 13.06 -36.10
N GLU A 191 -20.11 12.44 -35.33
CA GLU A 191 -20.05 11.07 -34.77
C GLU A 191 -18.67 10.52 -34.35
N GLU A 192 -17.74 11.36 -33.86
CA GLU A 192 -16.52 10.85 -33.23
C GLU A 192 -16.90 10.26 -31.86
N GLN A 193 -17.13 8.95 -31.89
CA GLN A 193 -17.44 8.13 -30.73
C GLN A 193 -16.25 8.14 -29.77
N TYR A 194 -16.22 9.12 -28.87
CA TYR A 194 -15.24 9.20 -27.81
C TYR A 194 -15.48 8.02 -26.85
N THR A 195 -14.70 6.95 -26.99
CA THR A 195 -14.70 5.86 -26.00
C THR A 195 -14.06 6.38 -24.73
N GLU A 196 -14.89 6.67 -23.73
CA GLU A 196 -14.43 7.00 -22.38
C GLU A 196 -13.66 5.79 -21.84
N THR A 197 -12.34 5.94 -21.71
CA THR A 197 -11.48 4.96 -21.07
C THR A 197 -11.47 5.25 -19.57
N ASP A 198 -11.72 4.24 -18.75
CA ASP A 198 -11.57 4.34 -17.30
C ASP A 198 -10.17 4.88 -16.99
N LYS A 199 -10.04 6.11 -16.46
CA LYS A 199 -8.74 6.76 -16.17
C LYS A 199 -7.81 5.91 -15.31
N LYS A 200 -8.40 4.95 -14.59
CA LYS A 200 -7.70 4.02 -13.72
C LYS A 200 -7.11 2.84 -14.47
N THR A 201 -7.77 2.30 -15.49
CA THR A 201 -7.35 1.08 -16.20
C THR A 201 -7.04 1.29 -17.68
N ASP A 202 -7.29 2.49 -18.20
CA ASP A 202 -7.37 2.86 -19.62
C ASP A 202 -8.18 1.82 -20.45
N GLU A 203 -9.08 1.05 -19.80
CA GLU A 203 -9.99 0.11 -20.46
C GLU A 203 -11.19 0.87 -21.02
N PRO A 204 -11.62 0.61 -22.27
CA PRO A 204 -12.85 1.19 -22.79
C PRO A 204 -13.99 0.75 -21.87
N VAL A 205 -14.72 1.70 -21.29
CA VAL A 205 -15.89 1.39 -20.47
C VAL A 205 -16.93 0.75 -21.38
N MET A 206 -17.00 -0.58 -21.40
CA MET A 206 -18.05 -1.29 -22.14
C MET A 206 -19.39 -1.01 -21.45
N SER A 207 -20.21 -0.20 -22.13
CA SER A 207 -21.65 -0.01 -21.93
C SER A 207 -22.09 0.21 -20.47
N SER A 208 -21.90 1.42 -19.95
CA SER A 208 -22.99 2.06 -19.22
C SER A 208 -23.86 2.80 -20.22
N THR A 209 -25.17 2.63 -20.08
CA THR A 209 -26.24 3.12 -20.95
C THR A 209 -25.99 4.56 -21.42
N ARG A 210 -26.15 4.78 -22.72
CA ARG A 210 -26.23 6.07 -23.43
C ARG A 210 -26.93 7.14 -22.58
N VAL A 211 -26.17 7.93 -21.84
CA VAL A 211 -26.61 9.22 -21.30
C VAL A 211 -26.10 10.26 -22.29
N GLN A 212 -26.98 10.68 -23.20
CA GLN A 212 -26.82 11.96 -23.88
C GLN A 212 -26.82 13.05 -22.79
N GLN A 213 -25.85 13.96 -22.88
CA GLN A 213 -25.59 15.11 -22.00
C GLN A 213 -24.66 14.86 -20.80
N GLY A 214 -23.46 15.41 -20.90
CA GLY A 214 -22.52 15.62 -19.80
C GLY A 214 -21.63 14.41 -19.52
N VAL A 215 -20.32 14.62 -19.47
CA VAL A 215 -19.41 13.64 -18.86
C VAL A 215 -19.94 13.36 -17.46
N ALA A 216 -20.24 12.10 -17.14
CA ALA A 216 -20.73 11.73 -15.83
C ALA A 216 -19.65 12.12 -14.82
N LEU A 217 -19.90 13.21 -14.09
CA LEU A 217 -19.10 13.53 -12.91
C LEU A 217 -19.06 12.25 -12.07
N PRO A 218 -17.89 11.83 -11.53
CA PRO A 218 -17.87 10.78 -10.54
C PRO A 218 -18.84 11.28 -9.46
N MET A 219 -20.02 10.66 -9.39
CA MET A 219 -21.04 11.11 -8.47
C MET A 219 -20.38 10.98 -7.10
N GLY A 220 -20.28 12.10 -6.36
CA GLY A 220 -19.87 12.06 -4.95
C GLY A 220 -20.63 10.93 -4.26
N HIS A 221 -20.03 10.28 -3.26
CA HIS A 221 -20.50 9.00 -2.75
C HIS A 221 -21.99 9.05 -2.41
N ARG A 222 -22.85 8.48 -3.29
CA ARG A 222 -24.30 8.59 -3.14
C ARG A 222 -24.81 7.50 -2.20
N HIS A 223 -24.51 7.67 -0.91
CA HIS A 223 -25.07 6.83 0.15
C HIS A 223 -26.29 7.48 0.83
N GLY A 224 -26.55 8.78 0.62
CA GLY A 224 -27.76 9.46 1.11
C GLY A 224 -27.83 9.63 2.64
N TYR A 225 -26.69 9.52 3.33
CA TYR A 225 -26.64 9.69 4.79
C TYR A 225 -26.69 11.17 5.15
N SER A 226 -27.44 11.52 6.20
CA SER A 226 -27.24 12.80 6.89
C SER A 226 -25.87 12.82 7.58
N ARG A 227 -25.36 13.99 7.94
CA ARG A 227 -24.07 14.13 8.66
C ARG A 227 -23.98 13.21 9.87
N TRP A 228 -24.95 13.29 10.77
CA TRP A 228 -24.95 12.46 11.98
C TRP A 228 -25.25 10.99 11.70
N GLY A 229 -26.07 10.68 10.69
CA GLY A 229 -26.27 9.30 10.24
C GLY A 229 -24.98 8.66 9.73
N PHE A 230 -24.17 9.42 8.99
CA PHE A 230 -22.86 9.00 8.49
C PHE A 230 -21.85 8.80 9.63
N VAL A 231 -21.79 9.75 10.58
CA VAL A 231 -20.93 9.63 11.76
C VAL A 231 -21.32 8.41 12.60
N SER A 232 -22.60 8.20 12.88
CA SER A 232 -23.09 7.02 13.60
C SER A 232 -22.75 5.71 12.86
N TYR A 233 -22.87 5.68 11.53
CA TYR A 233 -22.45 4.54 10.72
C TYR A 233 -20.97 4.22 10.93
N HIS A 234 -20.09 5.22 10.86
CA HIS A 234 -18.66 5.02 11.05
C HIS A 234 -18.26 4.68 12.49
N ILE A 235 -18.98 5.17 13.50
CA ILE A 235 -18.78 4.74 14.90
C ILE A 235 -19.06 3.24 15.02
N LEU A 236 -20.22 2.79 14.55
CA LEU A 236 -20.61 1.36 14.63
C LEU A 236 -19.64 0.49 13.83
N LYS A 237 -19.26 0.93 12.63
CA LYS A 237 -18.29 0.24 11.77
C LYS A 237 -16.91 0.15 12.43
N GLY A 238 -16.42 1.24 13.03
CA GLY A 238 -15.15 1.28 13.74
C GLY A 238 -15.14 0.34 14.95
N LEU A 239 -16.21 0.36 15.76
CA LEU A 239 -16.38 -0.56 16.88
C LEU A 239 -16.42 -2.02 16.43
N PHE A 240 -17.10 -2.31 15.32
CA PHE A 240 -17.17 -3.65 14.75
C PHE A 240 -15.78 -4.17 14.34
N TYR A 241 -15.01 -3.39 13.57
CA TYR A 241 -13.66 -3.79 13.17
C TYR A 241 -12.67 -3.86 14.33
N TYR A 242 -12.80 -2.97 15.31
CA TYR A 242 -12.01 -3.04 16.53
C TYR A 242 -12.31 -4.33 17.31
N GLY A 243 -13.59 -4.70 17.44
CA GLY A 243 -14.01 -5.95 18.05
C GLY A 243 -13.48 -7.18 17.30
N LEU A 244 -13.53 -7.18 15.97
CA LEU A 244 -12.95 -8.27 15.16
C LEU A 244 -11.43 -8.38 15.34
N GLY A 245 -10.71 -7.24 15.34
CA GLY A 245 -9.28 -7.21 15.60
C GLY A 245 -8.93 -7.73 16.99
N TYR A 246 -9.72 -7.37 18.01
CA TYR A 246 -9.53 -7.87 19.38
C TYR A 246 -9.77 -9.38 19.48
N VAL A 247 -10.85 -9.89 18.88
CA VAL A 247 -11.14 -11.33 18.83
C VAL A 247 -10.03 -12.09 18.11
N TYR A 248 -9.53 -11.54 17.00
CA TYR A 248 -8.40 -12.15 16.29
C TYR A 248 -7.11 -12.14 17.13
N ASN A 249 -6.82 -11.05 17.83
CA ASN A 249 -5.65 -11.02 18.71
C ASN A 249 -5.77 -12.00 19.89
N LEU A 250 -6.98 -12.18 20.45
CA LEU A 250 -7.23 -13.22 21.44
C LEU A 250 -7.04 -14.62 20.86
N TYR A 251 -7.52 -14.85 19.63
CA TYR A 251 -7.27 -16.09 18.89
C TYR A 251 -5.77 -16.32 18.71
N GLU A 252 -5.05 -15.35 18.14
CA GLU A 252 -3.63 -15.41 17.85
C GLU A 252 -2.81 -15.69 19.11
N THR A 253 -3.14 -15.07 20.24
CA THR A 253 -2.36 -15.20 21.49
C THR A 253 -2.71 -16.43 22.32
N SER A 254 -3.96 -16.91 22.27
CA SER A 254 -4.46 -17.94 23.20
C SER A 254 -4.79 -19.26 22.53
N TYR A 255 -5.06 -19.28 21.23
CA TYR A 255 -5.64 -20.43 20.54
C TYR A 255 -4.94 -20.82 19.23
N SER A 256 -4.22 -19.90 18.59
CA SER A 256 -3.50 -20.25 17.36
C SER A 256 -2.51 -21.36 17.69
N PRO A 257 -2.53 -22.49 16.96
CA PRO A 257 -1.54 -23.55 17.12
C PRO A 257 -0.12 -23.10 16.72
N LEU A 258 0.03 -21.84 16.26
CA LEU A 258 1.28 -21.21 15.83
C LEU A 258 1.77 -20.13 16.81
N VAL A 259 1.16 -20.02 18.00
CA VAL A 259 1.71 -19.24 19.13
C VAL A 259 3.14 -19.67 19.46
N GLU A 260 3.47 -20.94 19.23
CA GLU A 260 4.83 -21.44 19.38
C GLU A 260 5.67 -21.14 18.13
N PRO A 261 6.94 -20.71 18.30
CA PRO A 261 7.77 -20.24 17.21
C PRO A 261 7.89 -21.31 16.09
N PRO A 262 7.88 -20.91 14.80
CA PRO A 262 7.89 -21.83 13.66
C PRO A 262 9.00 -22.89 13.74
N THR A 263 10.10 -22.58 14.44
CA THR A 263 11.24 -23.47 14.68
C THR A 263 10.87 -24.74 15.45
N VAL A 264 9.77 -24.77 16.20
CA VAL A 264 9.28 -25.98 16.90
C VAL A 264 8.72 -27.00 15.90
N TYR A 265 8.21 -26.54 14.76
CA TYR A 265 7.50 -27.36 13.77
C TYR A 265 8.20 -27.43 12.40
N MET A 266 9.17 -26.57 12.13
CA MET A 266 9.96 -26.55 10.90
C MET A 266 11.33 -27.18 11.13
N THR A 267 11.54 -28.40 10.63
CA THR A 267 12.90 -28.93 10.49
C THR A 267 13.62 -28.23 9.34
N PRO A 268 14.97 -28.18 9.35
CA PRO A 268 15.75 -27.65 8.23
C PRO A 268 15.43 -28.32 6.87
N GLU A 269 14.97 -29.58 6.86
CA GLU A 269 14.52 -30.22 5.62
C GLU A 269 13.19 -29.61 5.10
N LEU A 270 12.25 -29.26 5.98
CA LEU A 270 11.04 -28.53 5.58
C LEU A 270 11.37 -27.15 5.03
N ALA A 271 12.44 -26.47 5.49
CA ALA A 271 12.87 -25.19 4.93
C ALA A 271 13.18 -25.25 3.41
N SER A 272 13.69 -26.39 2.92
CA SER A 272 13.90 -26.64 1.49
C SER A 272 12.60 -26.87 0.71
N TYR A 273 11.59 -27.44 1.38
CA TYR A 273 10.25 -27.74 0.84
C TYR A 273 9.52 -26.47 0.41
N PHE A 274 9.75 -25.35 1.09
CA PHE A 274 9.15 -24.07 0.73
C PHE A 274 9.64 -23.56 -0.64
N GLN A 275 10.72 -24.08 -1.26
CA GLN A 275 11.27 -23.52 -2.52
C GLN A 275 10.47 -23.88 -3.79
N CYS A 276 9.58 -24.86 -3.74
CA CYS A 276 8.65 -25.21 -4.83
C CYS A 276 7.34 -25.74 -4.24
N PHE A 277 6.19 -25.43 -4.85
CA PHE A 277 4.94 -26.14 -4.57
C PHE A 277 5.14 -27.62 -4.97
N ALA A 278 5.54 -28.52 -4.07
CA ALA A 278 5.99 -29.86 -4.48
C ALA A 278 5.52 -31.02 -3.57
N LEU A 279 4.54 -31.78 -4.06
CA LEU A 279 4.29 -33.22 -3.81
C LEU A 279 3.62 -33.71 -2.50
N SER A 280 3.69 -33.00 -1.36
CA SER A 280 3.05 -33.44 -0.09
C SER A 280 2.48 -32.26 0.71
N VAL A 281 1.19 -31.95 0.53
CA VAL A 281 0.49 -30.90 1.28
C VAL A 281 0.46 -31.26 2.78
N ASN A 282 1.43 -30.77 3.57
CA ASN A 282 1.38 -30.86 5.02
C ASN A 282 0.29 -29.89 5.52
N TYR A 283 -0.67 -30.41 6.29
CA TYR A 283 -1.78 -29.61 6.81
C TYR A 283 -1.30 -28.47 7.72
N GLN A 284 -0.22 -28.67 8.48
CA GLN A 284 0.35 -27.65 9.36
C GLN A 284 0.91 -26.46 8.57
N GLU A 285 1.62 -26.75 7.48
CA GLU A 285 2.14 -25.71 6.59
C GLU A 285 1.00 -24.94 5.93
N LEU A 286 0.01 -25.65 5.39
CA LEU A 286 -1.14 -25.02 4.76
C LEU A 286 -1.88 -24.12 5.75
N PHE A 287 -2.04 -24.58 6.99
CA PHE A 287 -2.65 -23.82 8.06
C PHE A 287 -1.84 -22.56 8.40
N TRP A 288 -0.52 -22.67 8.52
CA TRP A 288 0.38 -21.52 8.72
C TRP A 288 0.31 -20.49 7.60
N ARG A 289 0.35 -20.94 6.35
CA ARG A 289 0.19 -20.05 5.18
C ARG A 289 -1.17 -19.35 5.19
N LEU A 290 -2.22 -20.08 5.58
CA LEU A 290 -3.57 -19.54 5.69
C LEU A 290 -3.65 -18.46 6.75
N GLU A 291 -3.11 -18.69 7.95
CA GLU A 291 -3.07 -17.69 9.02
C GLU A 291 -2.28 -16.46 8.62
N PHE A 292 -1.06 -16.61 8.11
CA PHE A 292 -0.24 -15.49 7.63
C PHE A 292 -0.94 -14.68 6.53
N THR A 293 -1.61 -15.37 5.61
CA THR A 293 -2.37 -14.71 4.54
C THR A 293 -3.60 -14.01 5.07
N PHE A 294 -4.28 -14.62 6.05
CA PHE A 294 -5.45 -14.03 6.70
C PHE A 294 -5.07 -12.78 7.48
N ASP A 295 -4.01 -12.83 8.27
CA ASP A 295 -3.44 -11.68 8.98
C ASP A 295 -3.14 -10.54 8.00
N TRP A 296 -2.34 -10.84 6.97
CA TRP A 296 -1.88 -9.84 6.03
C TRP A 296 -3.03 -9.23 5.20
N CYS A 297 -3.97 -10.04 4.71
CA CYS A 297 -5.07 -9.54 3.88
C CYS A 297 -6.22 -8.94 4.69
N VAL A 298 -6.70 -9.67 5.71
CA VAL A 298 -7.99 -9.43 6.36
C VAL A 298 -7.83 -8.56 7.59
N VAL A 299 -6.85 -8.86 8.46
CA VAL A 299 -6.62 -8.07 9.69
C VAL A 299 -6.13 -6.68 9.33
N SER A 300 -5.21 -6.57 8.36
CA SER A 300 -4.80 -5.27 7.81
C SER A 300 -5.98 -4.48 7.24
N LEU A 301 -6.92 -5.14 6.54
CA LEU A 301 -8.13 -4.48 6.04
C LEU A 301 -8.96 -3.91 7.19
N TRP A 302 -9.21 -4.69 8.25
CA TRP A 302 -9.97 -4.22 9.41
C TRP A 302 -9.30 -3.02 10.07
N GLN A 303 -7.98 -3.06 10.22
CA GLN A 303 -7.20 -1.98 10.79
C GLN A 303 -7.34 -0.69 9.97
N TYR A 304 -7.11 -0.75 8.66
CA TYR A 304 -7.19 0.42 7.80
C TYR A 304 -8.63 0.95 7.64
N GLU A 305 -9.64 0.09 7.60
CA GLU A 305 -11.05 0.50 7.63
C GLU A 305 -11.44 1.15 8.97
N GLY A 306 -10.83 0.69 10.07
CA GLY A 306 -10.93 1.31 11.39
C GLY A 306 -10.38 2.74 11.37
N TYR A 307 -9.15 2.94 10.89
CA TYR A 307 -8.54 4.27 10.76
C TYR A 307 -9.36 5.19 9.85
N HIS A 308 -9.79 4.71 8.69
CA HIS A 308 -10.68 5.46 7.81
C HIS A 308 -11.95 5.91 8.54
N SER A 309 -12.56 5.03 9.33
CA SER A 309 -13.76 5.38 10.09
C SER A 309 -13.49 6.41 11.19
N MET A 310 -12.34 6.34 11.87
CA MET A 310 -11.93 7.36 12.84
C MET A 310 -11.77 8.73 12.18
N PHE A 311 -11.11 8.81 11.02
CA PHE A 311 -10.97 10.06 10.29
C PHE A 311 -12.30 10.59 9.76
N ALA A 312 -13.16 9.72 9.21
CA ALA A 312 -14.50 10.08 8.77
C ALA A 312 -15.33 10.69 9.91
N ILE A 313 -15.29 10.10 11.11
CA ILE A 313 -15.95 10.64 12.31
C ILE A 313 -15.39 12.03 12.65
N PHE A 314 -14.07 12.18 12.66
CA PHE A 314 -13.43 13.43 13.01
C PHE A 314 -13.77 14.56 12.02
N TYR A 315 -13.54 14.36 10.73
CA TYR A 315 -13.72 15.40 9.71
C TYR A 315 -15.20 15.72 9.44
N VAL A 316 -16.06 14.72 9.34
CA VAL A 316 -17.50 14.94 9.10
C VAL A 316 -18.22 15.39 10.38
N GLY A 317 -17.83 14.85 11.54
CA GLY A 317 -18.41 15.20 12.84
C GLY A 317 -18.06 16.62 13.30
N SER A 318 -16.82 17.08 13.07
CA SER A 318 -16.42 18.47 13.29
C SER A 318 -16.99 19.44 12.25
N GLY A 319 -17.42 18.91 11.10
CA GLY A 319 -18.03 19.66 10.03
C GLY A 319 -17.07 20.32 9.05
N LEU A 320 -15.80 19.94 9.10
CA LEU A 320 -14.79 20.30 8.09
C LEU A 320 -15.18 19.74 6.70
N ASP A 321 -15.75 18.53 6.70
CA ASP A 321 -16.21 17.84 5.50
C ASP A 321 -17.71 17.53 5.52
N GLY A 322 -18.26 17.39 4.32
CA GLY A 322 -19.60 16.86 4.07
C GLY A 322 -19.57 15.32 4.03
N PRO A 323 -20.65 14.64 4.46
CA PRO A 323 -20.71 13.18 4.36
C PRO A 323 -20.55 12.67 2.92
N GLU A 324 -21.02 13.41 1.91
CA GLU A 324 -20.90 13.10 0.48
C GLU A 324 -19.47 13.12 -0.07
N GLU A 325 -18.54 13.76 0.65
CA GLU A 325 -17.12 13.84 0.28
C GLU A 325 -16.37 12.55 0.67
N TRP A 326 -16.93 11.76 1.60
CA TRP A 326 -16.31 10.57 2.14
C TRP A 326 -16.97 9.29 1.61
N SER A 327 -16.16 8.29 1.32
CA SER A 327 -16.64 6.94 1.00
C SER A 327 -17.13 6.23 2.26
N THR A 328 -18.11 5.33 2.13
CA THR A 328 -18.47 4.45 3.25
C THR A 328 -17.42 3.37 3.52
N ALA A 329 -16.49 3.12 2.59
CA ALA A 329 -15.41 2.13 2.71
C ALA A 329 -14.10 2.65 2.11
N LEU A 330 -12.98 2.34 2.78
CA LEU A 330 -11.65 2.66 2.27
C LEU A 330 -11.29 1.75 1.10
N PHE A 331 -11.59 0.46 1.20
CA PHE A 331 -11.31 -0.52 0.15
C PHE A 331 -12.39 -0.54 -0.91
N GLY A 332 -12.02 -0.93 -2.13
CA GLY A 332 -12.99 -1.21 -3.17
C GLY A 332 -13.83 -2.46 -2.84
N PRO A 333 -14.93 -2.71 -3.55
CA PRO A 333 -15.79 -3.86 -3.26
C PRO A 333 -15.04 -5.17 -3.52
N PHE A 334 -15.16 -6.12 -2.58
CA PHE A 334 -14.54 -7.44 -2.68
C PHE A 334 -15.06 -8.26 -3.88
N SER A 335 -16.25 -7.93 -4.39
CA SER A 335 -16.81 -8.50 -5.64
C SER A 335 -15.93 -8.26 -6.87
N ASN A 336 -14.96 -7.34 -6.80
CA ASN A 336 -14.03 -7.07 -7.88
C ASN A 336 -12.69 -7.81 -7.71
N ALA A 337 -12.44 -8.48 -6.59
CA ALA A 337 -11.15 -9.09 -6.26
C ALA A 337 -10.93 -10.51 -6.84
N TRP A 338 -11.46 -10.80 -8.03
CA TRP A 338 -11.38 -12.12 -8.67
C TRP A 338 -10.15 -12.31 -9.58
N SER A 339 -9.26 -11.34 -9.67
CA SER A 339 -7.91 -11.50 -10.27
C SER A 339 -6.93 -10.64 -9.50
N VAL A 340 -5.65 -11.00 -9.50
CA VAL A 340 -4.58 -10.27 -8.83
C VAL A 340 -4.50 -8.85 -9.39
N ARG A 341 -4.65 -8.67 -10.71
CA ARG A 341 -4.76 -7.33 -11.31
C ARG A 341 -5.93 -6.51 -10.74
N GLN A 342 -7.12 -7.10 -10.60
CA GLN A 342 -8.29 -6.38 -10.05
C GLN A 342 -8.21 -6.21 -8.53
N TYR A 343 -7.56 -7.12 -7.82
CA TYR A 343 -7.30 -6.99 -6.37
C TYR A 343 -6.49 -5.73 -6.10
N TRP A 344 -5.28 -5.63 -6.70
CA TRP A 344 -4.42 -4.45 -6.52
C TRP A 344 -4.96 -3.21 -7.20
N GLY A 345 -5.60 -3.39 -8.37
CA GLY A 345 -6.11 -2.29 -9.16
C GLY A 345 -7.37 -1.68 -8.57
N LYS A 346 -8.34 -2.47 -8.10
CA LYS A 346 -9.67 -1.97 -7.71
C LYS A 346 -10.01 -2.12 -6.24
N HIS A 347 -9.53 -3.16 -5.57
CA HIS A 347 -9.89 -3.44 -4.19
C HIS A 347 -8.90 -2.82 -3.19
N TRP A 348 -7.61 -3.15 -3.31
CA TRP A 348 -6.57 -2.78 -2.35
C TRP A 348 -6.04 -1.36 -2.58
N HIS A 349 -5.94 -0.56 -1.50
CA HIS A 349 -5.29 0.76 -1.44
C HIS A 349 -5.48 1.69 -2.66
N ASN A 350 -6.69 1.73 -3.22
CA ASN A 350 -6.98 2.54 -4.41
C ASN A 350 -6.62 4.04 -4.24
N TYR A 351 -6.62 4.57 -3.01
CA TYR A 351 -6.26 5.97 -2.76
C TYR A 351 -4.82 6.34 -3.15
N VAL A 352 -3.89 5.38 -3.15
CA VAL A 352 -2.47 5.63 -3.51
C VAL A 352 -2.26 5.60 -5.02
N TYR A 353 -3.16 4.94 -5.75
CA TYR A 353 -2.97 4.60 -7.15
C TYR A 353 -2.80 5.83 -8.04
N HIS A 354 -3.63 6.87 -7.84
CA HIS A 354 -3.62 8.04 -8.71
C HIS A 354 -2.30 8.82 -8.63
N SER A 355 -1.79 9.04 -7.42
CA SER A 355 -0.54 9.77 -7.23
C SER A 355 0.64 9.02 -7.87
N PHE A 356 0.78 7.72 -7.64
CA PHE A 356 1.88 6.94 -8.22
C PHE A 356 1.72 6.77 -9.74
N SER A 357 0.53 6.41 -10.22
CA SER A 357 0.25 6.24 -11.66
C SER A 357 0.47 7.55 -12.42
N GLY A 358 0.08 8.68 -11.83
CA GLY A 358 0.28 10.01 -12.42
C GLY A 358 1.76 10.35 -12.67
N HIS A 359 2.63 10.13 -11.68
CA HIS A 359 4.07 10.33 -11.84
C HIS A 359 4.66 9.38 -12.87
N VAL A 360 4.27 8.11 -12.82
CA VAL A 360 4.75 7.10 -13.77
C VAL A 360 4.34 7.45 -15.19
N LYS A 361 3.08 7.84 -15.44
CA LYS A 361 2.60 8.29 -16.76
C LYS A 361 3.32 9.54 -17.24
N CYS A 362 3.62 10.48 -16.35
CA CYS A 362 4.42 11.67 -16.67
C CYS A 362 5.83 11.27 -17.17
N MET A 363 6.46 10.31 -16.48
CA MET A 363 7.78 9.79 -16.88
C MET A 363 7.72 9.00 -18.19
N THR A 364 6.81 8.03 -18.32
CA THR A 364 6.75 7.14 -19.49
C THR A 364 6.22 7.85 -20.74
N ARG A 365 5.08 8.52 -20.64
CA ARG A 365 4.41 9.15 -21.80
C ARG A 365 4.94 10.55 -22.06
N GLY A 366 5.30 11.29 -21.01
CA GLY A 366 5.82 12.65 -21.12
C GLY A 366 7.31 12.68 -21.47
N TRP A 367 8.16 12.18 -20.57
CA TRP A 367 9.62 12.30 -20.73
C TRP A 367 10.18 11.30 -21.74
N LEU A 368 9.72 10.05 -21.68
CA LEU A 368 10.20 8.99 -22.58
C LEU A 368 9.40 8.89 -23.89
N GLY A 369 8.28 9.62 -24.01
CA GLY A 369 7.47 9.65 -25.24
C GLY A 369 6.85 8.30 -25.63
N MET A 370 6.65 7.38 -24.67
CA MET A 370 6.12 6.05 -24.94
C MET A 370 4.68 6.14 -25.47
N LYS A 371 4.40 5.46 -26.58
CA LYS A 371 3.05 5.37 -27.16
C LYS A 371 2.13 4.52 -26.29
N LEU A 372 0.83 4.76 -26.37
CA LEU A 372 -0.17 3.94 -25.70
C LEU A 372 -0.23 2.55 -26.33
N ALA A 373 0.46 1.60 -25.70
CA ALA A 373 0.54 0.20 -26.12
C ALA A 373 0.48 -0.71 -24.88
N ASP A 374 0.18 -1.99 -25.08
CA ASP A 374 0.10 -2.97 -23.99
C ASP A 374 1.45 -3.13 -23.25
N SER A 375 2.57 -3.02 -23.97
CA SER A 375 3.91 -3.01 -23.37
C SER A 375 4.15 -1.79 -22.47
N THR A 376 3.71 -0.60 -22.90
CA THR A 376 3.78 0.62 -22.09
C THR A 376 2.97 0.46 -20.81
N ARG A 377 1.77 -0.13 -20.87
CA ARG A 377 0.94 -0.40 -19.68
C ARG A 377 1.62 -1.36 -18.71
N LEU A 378 2.29 -2.40 -19.24
CA LEU A 378 3.03 -3.34 -18.40
C LEU A 378 4.19 -2.65 -17.68
N ILE A 379 4.94 -1.79 -18.39
CA ILE A 379 6.03 -1.00 -17.82
C ILE A 379 5.49 -0.03 -16.77
N GLU A 380 4.40 0.68 -17.05
CA GLU A 380 3.75 1.60 -16.11
C GLU A 380 3.32 0.88 -14.84
N ASN A 381 2.64 -0.26 -14.94
CA ASN A 381 2.24 -1.06 -13.77
C ASN A 381 3.47 -1.51 -12.97
N THR A 382 4.52 -1.98 -13.66
CA THR A 382 5.77 -2.41 -13.02
C THR A 382 6.42 -1.27 -12.23
N LEU A 383 6.45 -0.06 -12.80
CA LEU A 383 7.00 1.13 -12.16
C LEU A 383 6.13 1.60 -10.98
N VAL A 384 4.81 1.46 -11.05
CA VAL A 384 3.91 1.75 -9.92
C VAL A 384 4.19 0.79 -8.76
N PHE A 385 4.31 -0.52 -9.04
CA PHE A 385 4.70 -1.51 -8.03
C PHE A 385 6.09 -1.26 -7.47
N LEU A 386 7.06 -0.90 -8.31
CA LEU A 386 8.40 -0.52 -7.86
C LEU A 386 8.34 0.70 -6.93
N GLY A 387 7.63 1.77 -7.32
CA GLY A 387 7.49 2.97 -6.49
C GLY A 387 6.83 2.67 -5.14
N SER A 388 5.76 1.86 -5.15
CA SER A 388 5.10 1.41 -3.91
C SER A 388 6.04 0.55 -3.05
N GLY A 389 6.75 -0.39 -3.65
CA GLY A 389 7.73 -1.24 -2.98
C GLY A 389 8.88 -0.45 -2.35
N LEU A 390 9.40 0.57 -3.05
CA LEU A 390 10.43 1.48 -2.54
C LEU A 390 9.92 2.29 -1.35
N MET A 391 8.68 2.78 -1.40
CA MET A 391 8.06 3.46 -0.26
C MET A 391 7.98 2.54 0.97
N HIS A 392 7.54 1.28 0.80
CA HIS A 392 7.54 0.31 1.90
C HIS A 392 8.95 -0.03 2.40
N SER A 393 9.92 -0.12 1.49
CA SER A 393 11.33 -0.36 1.81
C SER A 393 11.92 0.78 2.63
N LEU A 394 11.57 2.02 2.30
CA LEU A 394 12.01 3.22 3.00
C LEU A 394 11.43 3.28 4.42
N VAL A 395 10.14 2.98 4.60
CA VAL A 395 9.52 2.85 5.93
C VAL A 395 10.23 1.77 6.75
N ARG A 396 10.53 0.61 6.16
CA ARG A 396 11.28 -0.45 6.85
C ARG A 396 12.69 -0.01 7.22
N TRP A 397 13.39 0.69 6.32
CA TRP A 397 14.71 1.25 6.61
C TRP A 397 14.65 2.24 7.77
N GLN A 398 13.63 3.08 7.83
CA GLN A 398 13.42 4.03 8.92
C GLN A 398 13.21 3.32 10.26
N GLN A 399 12.41 2.26 10.29
CA GLN A 399 12.13 1.51 11.51
C GLN A 399 13.28 0.58 11.92
N ALA A 400 13.96 0.00 10.94
CA ALA A 400 14.95 -1.05 11.13
C ALA A 400 16.12 -0.85 10.16
N PRO A 401 16.95 0.19 10.34
CA PRO A 401 18.01 0.55 9.39
C PRO A 401 19.06 -0.56 9.22
N TRP A 402 19.21 -1.43 10.22
CA TRP A 402 20.05 -2.63 10.16
C TRP A 402 19.46 -3.74 9.28
N GLY A 403 18.13 -3.80 9.14
CA GLY A 403 17.43 -4.85 8.39
C GLY A 403 17.60 -4.73 6.88
N ASP A 404 17.20 -5.78 6.16
CA ASP A 404 17.07 -5.69 4.71
C ASP A 404 15.82 -4.86 4.35
N CYS A 405 16.01 -3.93 3.41
CA CYS A 405 14.93 -3.11 2.87
C CYS A 405 14.58 -3.52 1.42
N TRP A 406 15.49 -4.13 0.67
CA TRP A 406 15.32 -4.36 -0.77
C TRP A 406 14.40 -5.53 -1.09
N GLY A 407 14.33 -6.55 -0.23
CA GLY A 407 13.44 -7.68 -0.39
C GLY A 407 11.98 -7.25 -0.55
N ILE A 408 11.58 -6.15 0.12
CA ILE A 408 10.25 -5.58 -0.03
C ILE A 408 10.02 -5.05 -1.44
N ALA A 409 10.89 -4.19 -1.95
CA ALA A 409 10.77 -3.68 -3.32
C ALA A 409 10.76 -4.80 -4.36
N CYS A 410 11.63 -5.81 -4.22
CA CYS A 410 11.68 -6.96 -5.13
C CYS A 410 10.36 -7.73 -5.15
N TRP A 411 9.76 -8.01 -3.99
CA TRP A 411 8.48 -8.75 -3.92
C TRP A 411 7.29 -7.93 -4.42
N TYR A 412 7.32 -6.60 -4.27
CA TYR A 412 6.32 -5.73 -4.87
C TYR A 412 6.40 -5.77 -6.40
N VAL A 413 7.60 -5.68 -6.98
CA VAL A 413 7.79 -5.83 -8.44
C VAL A 413 7.38 -7.22 -8.91
N ALA A 414 7.64 -8.26 -8.11
CA ALA A 414 7.26 -9.63 -8.42
C ALA A 414 5.73 -9.83 -8.53
N GLN A 415 4.90 -8.93 -7.98
CA GLN A 415 3.45 -8.94 -8.19
C GLN A 415 3.04 -8.72 -9.66
N MET A 416 3.97 -8.32 -10.53
CA MET A 416 3.73 -8.28 -11.98
C MET A 416 3.67 -9.68 -12.61
N LEU A 417 4.36 -10.66 -12.06
CA LEU A 417 4.37 -12.04 -12.57
C LEU A 417 2.96 -12.66 -12.68
N PRO A 418 2.13 -12.67 -11.62
CA PRO A 418 0.77 -13.21 -11.71
C PRO A 418 -0.09 -12.40 -12.68
N MET A 419 0.13 -11.08 -12.84
CA MET A 419 -0.65 -10.27 -13.79
C MET A 419 -0.31 -10.60 -15.25
N ILE A 420 0.98 -10.81 -15.56
CA ILE A 420 1.42 -11.26 -16.89
C ILE A 420 0.84 -12.66 -17.17
N PHE A 421 0.88 -13.55 -16.18
CA PHE A 421 0.30 -14.87 -16.27
C PHE A 421 -1.21 -14.81 -16.52
N GLU A 422 -1.95 -14.02 -15.75
CA GLU A 422 -3.39 -13.78 -15.93
C GLU A 422 -3.72 -13.26 -17.33
N TRP A 423 -2.94 -12.29 -17.83
CA TRP A 423 -3.11 -11.76 -19.18
C TRP A 423 -2.92 -12.85 -20.24
N GLY A 424 -1.90 -13.71 -20.08
CA GLY A 424 -1.67 -14.86 -20.94
C GLY A 424 -2.84 -15.84 -20.90
N VAL A 425 -3.28 -16.27 -19.71
CA VAL A 425 -4.40 -17.20 -19.52
C VAL A 425 -5.69 -16.63 -20.11
N ALA A 426 -6.04 -15.38 -19.80
CA ALA A 426 -7.24 -14.73 -20.31
C ALA A 426 -7.24 -14.65 -21.85
N THR A 427 -6.09 -14.33 -22.45
CA THR A 427 -5.94 -14.26 -23.91
C THR A 427 -6.18 -15.61 -24.56
N HIS A 428 -5.57 -16.68 -24.05
CA HIS A 428 -5.75 -18.04 -24.58
C HIS A 428 -7.17 -18.57 -24.32
N TRP A 429 -7.68 -18.38 -23.10
CA TRP A 429 -9.02 -18.78 -22.72
C TRP A 429 -10.09 -18.12 -23.58
N SER A 430 -9.97 -16.83 -23.89
CA SER A 430 -10.91 -16.12 -24.79
C SER A 430 -10.96 -16.72 -26.21
N LYS A 431 -9.85 -17.31 -26.69
CA LYS A 431 -9.80 -18.00 -27.98
C LYS A 431 -10.45 -19.37 -27.88
N VAL A 432 -10.13 -20.14 -26.84
CA VAL A 432 -10.72 -21.47 -26.57
C VAL A 432 -12.23 -21.36 -26.38
N ARG A 433 -12.70 -20.38 -25.59
CA ARG A 433 -14.12 -20.12 -25.36
C ARG A 433 -14.88 -19.87 -26.67
N ARG A 434 -14.31 -19.06 -27.56
CA ARG A 434 -14.87 -18.81 -28.90
C ARG A 434 -14.87 -20.06 -29.77
N TRP A 435 -13.78 -20.83 -29.73
CA TRP A 435 -13.67 -22.09 -30.49
C TRP A 435 -14.68 -23.14 -30.04
N LEU A 436 -14.97 -23.23 -28.74
CA LEU A 436 -16.00 -24.11 -28.17
C LEU A 436 -17.44 -23.62 -28.42
N GLY A 437 -17.62 -22.48 -29.10
CA GLY A 437 -18.95 -21.93 -29.41
C GLY A 437 -19.69 -21.33 -28.22
N PHE A 438 -19.01 -21.11 -27.09
CA PHE A 438 -19.64 -20.47 -25.93
C PHE A 438 -19.86 -18.98 -26.21
N ARG A 439 -21.11 -18.52 -26.05
CA ARG A 439 -21.45 -17.11 -26.16
C ARG A 439 -20.93 -16.32 -24.95
N ALA A 440 -20.69 -15.02 -25.13
CA ALA A 440 -20.21 -14.12 -24.08
C ALA A 440 -21.19 -14.00 -22.88
N ASP A 441 -22.48 -14.21 -23.14
CA ASP A 441 -23.57 -14.09 -22.17
C ASP A 441 -23.89 -15.40 -21.40
N THR A 442 -23.07 -16.44 -21.58
CA THR A 442 -23.26 -17.73 -20.88
C THR A 442 -23.05 -17.57 -19.37
N ARG A 443 -24.15 -17.36 -18.63
CA ARG A 443 -24.14 -16.97 -17.20
C ARG A 443 -23.38 -17.95 -16.29
N TRP A 444 -23.58 -19.26 -16.46
CA TRP A 444 -22.92 -20.25 -15.61
C TRP A 444 -21.41 -20.27 -15.83
N LEU A 445 -20.97 -20.10 -17.08
CA LEU A 445 -19.56 -20.05 -17.45
C LEU A 445 -18.89 -18.80 -16.86
N ASN A 446 -19.54 -17.63 -16.97
CA ASN A 446 -19.03 -16.40 -16.37
C ASN A 446 -18.89 -16.55 -14.83
N ARG A 447 -19.86 -17.20 -14.16
CA ARG A 447 -19.76 -17.49 -12.71
C ARG A 447 -18.60 -18.44 -12.38
N ALA A 448 -18.40 -19.48 -13.20
CA ALA A 448 -17.28 -20.40 -13.03
C ALA A 448 -15.93 -19.69 -13.23
N GLU A 449 -15.81 -18.84 -14.25
CA GLU A 449 -14.63 -17.99 -14.49
C GLU A 449 -14.34 -17.09 -13.28
N TYR A 450 -15.36 -16.45 -12.70
CA TYR A 450 -15.20 -15.66 -11.48
C TYR A 450 -14.75 -16.51 -10.29
N ALA A 451 -15.34 -17.69 -10.08
CA ALA A 451 -14.96 -18.59 -8.99
C ALA A 451 -13.50 -19.07 -9.12
N ILE A 452 -13.09 -19.45 -10.34
CA ILE A 452 -11.69 -19.80 -10.64
C ILE A 452 -10.77 -18.62 -10.37
N GLY A 453 -11.18 -17.41 -10.75
CA GLY A 453 -10.44 -16.19 -10.47
C GLY A 453 -10.23 -15.94 -8.98
N TYR A 454 -11.28 -16.07 -8.15
CA TYR A 454 -11.15 -15.95 -6.70
C TYR A 454 -10.23 -17.00 -6.09
N LEU A 455 -10.34 -18.26 -6.54
CA LEU A 455 -9.45 -19.32 -6.10
C LEU A 455 -7.99 -19.03 -6.50
N TRP A 456 -7.77 -18.50 -7.69
CA TRP A 456 -6.45 -18.08 -8.16
C TRP A 456 -5.86 -16.96 -7.30
N VAL A 457 -6.64 -15.93 -6.95
CA VAL A 457 -6.19 -14.85 -6.06
C VAL A 457 -5.83 -15.41 -4.68
N ALA A 458 -6.72 -16.22 -4.09
CA ALA A 458 -6.46 -16.85 -2.80
C ALA A 458 -5.18 -17.71 -2.82
N PHE A 459 -5.02 -18.54 -3.86
CA PHE A 459 -3.82 -19.34 -4.07
C PHE A 459 -2.55 -18.49 -4.19
N TRP A 460 -2.61 -17.41 -4.97
CA TRP A 460 -1.47 -16.50 -5.15
C TRP A 460 -1.05 -15.85 -3.83
N PHE A 461 -1.99 -15.42 -2.98
CA PHE A 461 -1.67 -14.84 -1.68
C PHE A 461 -1.14 -15.89 -0.69
N LEU A 462 -1.73 -17.08 -0.64
CA LEU A 462 -1.23 -18.23 0.14
C LEU A 462 0.21 -18.63 -0.23
N TYR A 463 0.59 -18.42 -1.48
CA TYR A 463 1.96 -18.60 -1.94
C TYR A 463 2.85 -17.40 -1.61
N SER A 464 2.46 -16.22 -2.06
CA SER A 464 3.34 -15.05 -2.15
C SER A 464 3.56 -14.34 -0.81
N VAL A 465 2.56 -14.27 0.07
CA VAL A 465 2.68 -13.58 1.36
C VAL A 465 3.69 -14.29 2.27
N PRO A 466 3.58 -15.60 2.55
CA PRO A 466 4.57 -16.29 3.36
C PRO A 466 5.98 -16.20 2.77
N LYS A 467 6.09 -16.30 1.44
CA LYS A 467 7.37 -16.17 0.74
C LYS A 467 8.02 -14.80 0.85
N TYR A 468 7.21 -13.75 0.82
CA TYR A 468 7.68 -12.41 1.08
C TYR A 468 8.29 -12.30 2.49
N TYR A 469 7.60 -12.79 3.52
CA TYR A 469 8.09 -12.75 4.89
C TYR A 469 9.38 -13.57 5.08
N GLU A 470 9.41 -14.82 4.58
CA GLU A 470 10.58 -15.69 4.64
C GLU A 470 11.80 -15.05 3.97
N THR A 471 11.63 -14.55 2.74
CA THR A 471 12.72 -13.93 1.99
C THR A 471 13.27 -12.72 2.73
N ARG A 472 12.37 -11.87 3.26
CA ARG A 472 12.74 -10.67 4.01
C ARG A 472 13.53 -11.02 5.28
N ILE A 473 13.10 -12.05 6.01
CA ILE A 473 13.78 -12.53 7.22
C ILE A 473 15.15 -13.09 6.84
N ALA A 474 15.22 -14.00 5.86
CA ALA A 474 16.47 -14.62 5.42
C ALA A 474 17.51 -13.59 4.94
N TRP A 475 17.08 -12.56 4.19
CA TRP A 475 17.97 -11.50 3.72
C TRP A 475 18.42 -10.58 4.87
N THR A 476 17.53 -10.30 5.82
CA THR A 476 17.87 -9.55 7.04
C THR A 476 18.89 -10.30 7.88
N ASP A 477 18.70 -11.61 8.05
CA ASP A 477 19.62 -12.48 8.77
C ASP A 477 20.99 -12.51 8.12
N ALA A 478 21.05 -12.74 6.80
CA ALA A 478 22.30 -12.75 6.06
C ALA A 478 23.07 -11.41 6.18
N LYS A 479 22.35 -10.28 6.11
CA LYS A 479 22.93 -8.94 6.30
C LYS A 479 23.46 -8.74 7.72
N THR A 480 22.73 -9.22 8.71
CA THR A 480 23.09 -9.10 10.13
C THR A 480 24.33 -9.92 10.45
N VAL A 481 24.38 -11.18 9.98
CA VAL A 481 25.55 -12.06 10.11
C VAL A 481 26.78 -11.41 9.47
N LYS A 482 26.66 -10.90 8.24
CA LYS A 482 27.78 -10.22 7.57
C LYS A 482 28.29 -9.01 8.35
N LYS A 483 27.39 -8.21 8.92
CA LYS A 483 27.76 -7.05 9.73
C LYS A 483 28.50 -7.48 11.00
N PHE A 484 27.98 -8.47 11.71
CA PHE A 484 28.57 -9.00 12.93
C PHE A 484 29.97 -9.59 12.68
N THR A 485 30.12 -10.37 11.61
CA THR A 485 31.44 -10.90 11.20
C THR A 485 32.44 -9.78 10.95
N ALA A 486 32.04 -8.71 10.25
CA ALA A 486 32.92 -7.57 10.00
C ALA A 486 33.29 -6.79 11.28
N GLU A 487 32.37 -6.67 12.24
CA GLU A 487 32.64 -6.04 13.55
C GLU A 487 33.60 -6.90 14.39
N LEU A 488 33.45 -8.22 14.37
CA LEU A 488 34.34 -9.16 15.05
C LEU A 488 35.77 -9.11 14.47
N GLU A 489 35.90 -9.14 13.14
CA GLU A 489 37.19 -9.01 12.45
C GLU A 489 37.87 -7.68 12.77
N ALA A 490 37.13 -6.57 12.82
CA ALA A 490 37.67 -5.26 13.18
C ALA A 490 38.13 -5.21 14.64
N ALA A 491 37.40 -5.84 15.57
CA ALA A 491 37.80 -5.91 16.98
C ALA A 491 39.06 -6.77 17.17
N GLN A 492 39.17 -7.88 16.45
CA GLN A 492 40.37 -8.73 16.47
C GLN A 492 41.61 -7.97 15.96
N ALA A 493 41.47 -7.23 14.87
CA ALA A 493 42.57 -6.43 14.32
C ALA A 493 43.08 -5.35 15.30
N LEU A 494 42.20 -4.74 16.10
CA LEU A 494 42.62 -3.76 17.13
C LEU A 494 43.39 -4.43 18.27
N ASN A 495 42.98 -5.63 18.69
CA ASN A 495 43.68 -6.37 19.75
C ASN A 495 45.07 -6.83 19.29
N GLU A 496 45.25 -7.14 18.00
CA GLU A 496 46.57 -7.47 17.43
C GLU A 496 47.50 -6.25 17.42
N THR A 497 46.98 -5.04 17.18
CA THR A 497 47.80 -3.82 17.17
C THR A 497 48.23 -3.34 18.56
N ASP A 498 47.51 -3.71 19.62
CA ASP A 498 47.85 -3.34 21.00
C ASP A 498 48.84 -4.32 21.66
N ALA A 499 49.10 -5.46 21.02
CA ALA A 499 50.01 -6.49 21.52
C ALA A 499 51.49 -6.28 21.11
N ASP A 500 51.75 -5.37 20.17
CA ASP A 500 53.08 -4.97 19.68
C ASP A 500 53.52 -3.63 20.29
#